data_AF-A0A0F8RUH9-F1
#
_entry.id   AF-A0A0F8RUH9-F1
#
_cell.length_a   1.000
_cell.length_b   1.000
_cell.length_c   1.000
_cell.angle_alpha   90.00
_cell.angle_beta   90.00
_cell.angle_gamma   90.00
#
_symmetry.space_group_name_H-M   'P 1'
#
loop_
_entity.id
_entity.type
_entity.pdbx_description
1 polymer ?
#
loop_
_entity_poly.entity_id
_entity_poly.type
_entity_poly.pdbx_seq_one_letter_code
_entity_poly.pdbx_strand_id
1 'polypeptide(L)'
;YKTDLVFALIPTITSISRQSLLSGKLPVELESPFNLSKEKQLFISKCIENGYRENQIKYYRGYDIDINRGDKCICVIINDIDDLVHGQIQGKQGMYNDISYLAKTDKIQNLIQKLCERGFNVYITSDHGNTSSICIGNPRGNGVEVESKCKRALIYRDFADYKKIKEEYNLIEYPGAYLPKEYKYLICETSKSFGVKGQQIMTHGGINIEEVIVPFVTIDRRSCL
;
A
#
# COMPACT_ATOMS: atom_id res chain seq x y z
N TYR A 1 -23.31 -3.41 -5.16
CA TYR A 1 -21.90 -3.02 -5.37
C TYR A 1 -21.32 -3.86 -6.50
N LYS A 2 -20.23 -3.39 -7.13
CA LYS A 2 -19.46 -4.14 -8.14
C LYS A 2 -18.07 -4.44 -7.56
N THR A 3 -17.56 -5.64 -7.81
CA THR A 3 -16.22 -6.03 -7.41
C THR A 3 -15.40 -6.35 -8.65
N ASP A 4 -14.25 -5.69 -8.77
CA ASP A 4 -13.21 -5.96 -9.75
C ASP A 4 -11.89 -6.26 -9.01
N LEU A 5 -10.90 -6.72 -9.76
CA LEU A 5 -9.52 -6.90 -9.28
C LEU A 5 -8.59 -6.01 -10.10
N VAL A 6 -7.65 -5.37 -9.43
CA VAL A 6 -6.61 -4.54 -10.05
C VAL A 6 -5.24 -4.94 -9.54
N PHE A 7 -4.20 -4.46 -10.22
CA PHE A 7 -2.81 -4.77 -9.88
C PHE A 7 -2.16 -3.61 -9.14
N ALA A 8 -1.56 -3.92 -7.99
CA ALA A 8 -0.63 -3.05 -7.29
C ALA A 8 0.69 -2.92 -8.07
N LEU A 9 1.44 -1.85 -7.77
CA LEU A 9 2.76 -1.67 -8.33
C LEU A 9 3.77 -2.65 -7.73
N ILE A 10 4.76 -3.03 -8.53
CA ILE A 10 5.86 -3.89 -8.12
C ILE A 10 7.15 -3.06 -8.00
N PRO A 11 7.94 -3.23 -6.92
CA PRO A 11 7.61 -3.98 -5.70
C PRO A 11 6.43 -3.33 -4.95
N THR A 12 5.66 -4.13 -4.20
CA THR A 12 4.44 -3.67 -3.51
C THR A 12 4.73 -2.85 -2.25
N ILE A 13 5.43 -1.73 -2.44
CA ILE A 13 5.87 -0.79 -1.42
C ILE A 13 4.75 0.23 -1.19
N THR A 14 4.25 0.31 0.04
CA THR A 14 3.16 1.20 0.47
C THR A 14 3.35 2.64 -0.02
N SER A 15 4.55 3.21 0.18
CA SER A 15 4.83 4.60 -0.20
C SER A 15 4.76 4.85 -1.70
N ILE A 16 5.13 3.87 -2.52
CA ILE A 16 5.09 3.99 -3.97
C ILE A 16 3.66 3.74 -4.47
N SER A 17 3.07 2.60 -4.10
CA SER A 17 1.74 2.20 -4.55
C SER A 17 0.68 3.22 -4.14
N ARG A 18 0.66 3.65 -2.88
CA ARG A 18 -0.39 4.55 -2.39
C ARG A 18 -0.27 5.96 -2.95
N GLN A 19 0.95 6.50 -3.06
CA GLN A 19 1.13 7.82 -3.68
C GLN A 19 0.75 7.78 -5.17
N SER A 20 1.12 6.72 -5.89
CA SER A 20 0.74 6.55 -7.30
C SER A 20 -0.78 6.42 -7.45
N LEU A 21 -1.42 5.62 -6.60
CA LEU A 21 -2.88 5.47 -6.55
C LEU A 21 -3.60 6.82 -6.33
N LEU A 22 -3.14 7.61 -5.35
CA LEU A 22 -3.78 8.87 -4.99
C LEU A 22 -3.53 10.01 -5.98
N SER A 23 -2.41 9.97 -6.69
CA SER A 23 -1.99 11.05 -7.60
C SER A 23 -2.25 10.76 -9.07
N GLY A 24 -2.41 9.49 -9.43
CA GLY A 24 -2.39 9.02 -10.82
C GLY A 24 -1.03 9.16 -11.50
N LYS A 25 0.05 9.43 -10.75
CA LYS A 25 1.42 9.52 -11.25
C LYS A 25 2.11 8.17 -11.25
N LEU A 26 3.06 7.98 -12.16
CA LEU A 26 4.03 6.90 -12.11
C LEU A 26 5.03 7.15 -10.97
N PRO A 27 5.63 6.09 -10.39
CA PRO A 27 6.60 6.25 -9.31
C PRO A 27 7.79 7.15 -9.64
N VAL A 28 8.26 7.14 -10.88
CA VAL A 28 9.35 8.01 -11.39
C VAL A 28 8.98 9.50 -11.40
N GLU A 29 7.70 9.85 -11.37
CA GLU A 29 7.21 11.23 -11.34
C GLU A 29 6.98 11.75 -9.91
N LEU A 30 7.19 10.90 -8.90
CA LEU A 30 7.07 11.29 -7.49
C LEU A 30 8.36 11.99 -7.04
N GLU A 31 8.22 13.15 -6.42
CA GLU A 31 9.35 13.89 -5.80
C GLU A 31 9.98 13.08 -4.65
N SER A 32 9.16 12.26 -3.98
CA SER A 32 9.52 11.53 -2.76
C SER A 32 8.87 10.14 -2.74
N PRO A 33 9.27 9.23 -3.64
CA PRO A 33 8.57 7.96 -3.89
C PRO A 33 8.56 7.03 -2.67
N PHE A 34 9.57 7.13 -1.81
CA PHE A 34 9.76 6.20 -0.70
C PHE A 34 9.24 6.70 0.65
N ASN A 35 8.72 7.93 0.74
CA ASN A 35 8.11 8.46 1.94
C ASN A 35 6.66 8.87 1.67
N LEU A 36 5.83 8.88 2.71
CA LEU A 36 4.39 9.19 2.58
C LEU A 36 4.08 10.67 2.85
N SER A 37 5.09 11.52 3.02
CA SER A 37 4.91 12.90 3.47
C SER A 37 4.12 13.75 2.47
N LYS A 38 4.12 13.38 1.19
CA LYS A 38 3.49 14.12 0.09
C LYS A 38 2.13 13.56 -0.35
N GLU A 39 1.70 12.41 0.15
CA GLU A 39 0.53 11.70 -0.37
C GLU A 39 -0.76 12.55 -0.35
N LYS A 40 -0.98 13.32 0.74
CA LYS A 40 -2.15 14.19 0.91
C LYS A 40 -2.11 15.33 -0.10
N GLN A 41 -0.94 15.95 -0.23
CA GLN A 41 -0.73 17.04 -1.18
C GLN A 41 -0.97 16.57 -2.61
N LEU A 42 -0.41 15.40 -2.96
CA LEU A 42 -0.57 14.79 -4.28
C LEU A 42 -2.04 14.46 -4.60
N PHE A 43 -2.79 13.92 -3.64
CA PHE A 43 -4.23 13.69 -3.79
C PHE A 43 -4.98 15.00 -4.06
N ILE A 44 -4.74 16.03 -3.24
CA ILE A 44 -5.40 17.33 -3.39
C ILE A 44 -5.07 17.96 -4.75
N SER A 45 -3.80 17.94 -5.16
CA SER A 45 -3.38 18.43 -6.47
C SER A 45 -4.10 17.69 -7.60
N LYS A 46 -4.21 16.36 -7.51
CA LYS A 46 -4.92 15.58 -8.53
C LYS A 46 -6.41 15.92 -8.60
N CYS A 47 -7.06 16.16 -7.47
CA CYS A 47 -8.44 16.63 -7.47
C CYS A 47 -8.58 18.02 -8.09
N ILE A 48 -7.67 18.96 -7.80
CA ILE A 48 -7.69 20.30 -8.39
C ILE A 48 -7.49 20.25 -9.91
N GLU A 49 -6.57 19.41 -10.40
CA GLU A 49 -6.39 19.14 -11.84
C GLU A 49 -7.66 18.63 -12.52
N ASN A 50 -8.50 17.88 -11.78
CA ASN A 50 -9.80 17.39 -12.24
C ASN A 50 -10.95 18.40 -12.03
N GLY A 51 -10.66 19.65 -11.67
CA GLY A 51 -11.63 20.75 -11.61
C GLY A 51 -12.33 20.94 -10.26
N TYR A 52 -11.93 20.22 -9.21
CA TYR A 52 -12.42 20.47 -7.86
C TYR A 52 -11.76 21.70 -7.24
N ARG A 53 -12.51 22.47 -6.44
CA ARG A 53 -11.92 23.54 -5.61
C ARG A 53 -11.32 22.94 -4.35
N GLU A 54 -10.25 23.53 -3.84
CA GLU A 54 -9.56 23.03 -2.63
C GLU A 54 -10.50 22.84 -1.44
N ASN A 55 -11.43 23.77 -1.22
CA ASN A 55 -12.41 23.69 -0.14
C ASN A 55 -13.47 22.57 -0.31
N GLN A 56 -13.54 21.92 -1.46
CA GLN A 56 -14.42 20.78 -1.74
C GLN A 56 -13.72 19.43 -1.52
N ILE A 57 -12.42 19.43 -1.22
CA ILE A 57 -11.59 18.23 -1.12
C ILE A 57 -11.31 17.95 0.36
N LYS A 58 -11.46 16.69 0.78
CA LYS A 58 -11.11 16.24 2.13
C LYS A 58 -10.18 15.02 2.08
N TYR A 59 -9.27 14.98 3.04
CA TYR A 59 -8.34 13.88 3.24
C TYR A 59 -8.34 13.51 4.71
N TYR A 60 -8.70 12.26 5.00
CA TYR A 60 -8.82 11.72 6.34
C TYR A 60 -8.00 10.45 6.54
N ARG A 61 -7.72 10.14 7.81
CA ARG A 61 -7.15 8.87 8.26
C ARG A 61 -8.04 8.30 9.35
N GLY A 62 -8.35 7.01 9.26
CA GLY A 62 -9.27 6.35 10.18
C GLY A 62 -10.74 6.57 9.84
N TYR A 63 -11.62 6.05 10.70
CA TYR A 63 -13.06 5.99 10.45
C TYR A 63 -13.84 7.25 10.86
N ASP A 64 -13.27 8.06 11.74
CA ASP A 64 -13.93 9.27 12.21
C ASP A 64 -13.68 10.41 11.22
N ILE A 65 -14.69 10.68 10.40
CA ILE A 65 -14.66 11.71 9.36
C ILE A 65 -15.81 12.68 9.53
N ASP A 66 -15.58 13.96 9.27
CA ASP A 66 -16.64 14.94 9.17
C ASP A 66 -16.93 15.26 7.70
N ILE A 67 -18.19 15.23 7.30
CA ILE A 67 -18.61 15.45 5.92
C ILE A 67 -19.52 16.67 5.90
N ASN A 68 -19.19 17.63 5.06
CA ASN A 68 -19.96 18.86 4.86
C ASN A 68 -20.67 18.83 3.50
N ARG A 69 -21.78 19.59 3.36
CA ARG A 69 -22.53 19.68 2.09
C ARG A 69 -21.68 20.16 0.89
N GLY A 70 -20.65 20.94 1.18
CA GLY A 70 -19.71 21.48 0.19
C GLY A 70 -18.67 20.47 -0.30
N ASP A 71 -18.47 19.36 0.42
CA ASP A 71 -17.46 18.36 0.06
C ASP A 71 -17.90 17.61 -1.21
N LYS A 72 -16.94 17.35 -2.10
CA LYS A 72 -17.17 16.70 -3.41
C LYS A 72 -16.17 15.60 -3.73
N CYS A 73 -14.98 15.61 -3.13
CA CYS A 73 -13.99 14.56 -3.28
C CYS A 73 -13.35 14.26 -1.92
N ILE A 74 -13.44 13.01 -1.47
CA ILE A 74 -12.98 12.60 -0.14
C ILE A 74 -12.09 11.38 -0.28
N CYS A 75 -10.88 11.44 0.27
CA CYS A 75 -10.00 10.30 0.46
C CYS A 75 -9.95 9.94 1.95
N VAL A 76 -10.09 8.65 2.26
CA VAL A 76 -9.96 8.12 3.62
C VAL A 76 -8.96 6.98 3.60
N ILE A 77 -7.88 7.10 4.38
CA ILE A 77 -6.89 6.01 4.53
C ILE A 77 -7.19 5.23 5.82
N ILE A 78 -7.40 3.92 5.67
CA ILE A 78 -7.57 2.97 6.76
C ILE A 78 -6.35 2.05 6.78
N ASN A 79 -5.59 2.06 7.87
CA ASN A 79 -4.35 1.28 8.00
C ASN A 79 -4.55 -0.08 8.68
N ASP A 80 -5.74 -0.38 9.19
CA ASP A 80 -6.01 -1.54 10.06
C ASP A 80 -5.41 -2.85 9.51
N ILE A 81 -5.59 -3.13 8.22
CA ILE A 81 -5.09 -4.38 7.60
C ILE A 81 -3.56 -4.41 7.56
N ASP A 82 -2.89 -3.31 7.21
CA ASP A 82 -1.42 -3.24 7.20
C ASP A 82 -0.87 -3.41 8.63
N ASP A 83 -1.47 -2.73 9.60
CA ASP A 83 -1.02 -2.82 10.99
C ASP A 83 -1.23 -4.23 11.57
N LEU A 84 -2.33 -4.91 11.23
CA LEU A 84 -2.55 -6.33 11.56
C LEU A 84 -1.51 -7.24 10.89
N VAL A 85 -1.20 -7.01 9.61
CA VAL A 85 -0.18 -7.79 8.86
C VAL A 85 1.17 -7.73 9.57
N HIS A 86 1.66 -6.54 9.92
CA HIS A 86 2.98 -6.41 10.56
C HIS A 86 3.00 -6.86 12.02
N GLY A 87 1.84 -6.88 12.68
CA GLY A 87 1.68 -7.36 14.05
C GLY A 87 1.44 -8.86 14.18
N GLN A 88 1.25 -9.60 13.08
CA GLN A 88 0.76 -10.97 13.18
C GLN A 88 1.81 -11.99 13.64
N ILE A 89 1.39 -12.85 14.58
CA ILE A 89 2.17 -13.93 15.18
C ILE A 89 1.72 -15.31 14.67
N GLN A 90 0.42 -15.49 14.45
CA GLN A 90 -0.20 -16.76 14.03
C GLN A 90 -0.33 -16.89 12.50
N GLY A 91 0.38 -16.04 11.76
CA GLY A 91 0.40 -16.06 10.30
C GLY A 91 -0.98 -15.84 9.68
N LYS A 92 -1.27 -16.57 8.59
CA LYS A 92 -2.53 -16.45 7.83
C LYS A 92 -3.77 -16.76 8.66
N GLN A 93 -3.69 -17.73 9.59
CA GLN A 93 -4.84 -18.07 10.43
C GLN A 93 -5.17 -16.95 11.42
N GLY A 94 -4.13 -16.35 12.03
CA GLY A 94 -4.29 -15.17 12.88
C GLY A 94 -4.89 -14.00 12.10
N MET A 95 -4.33 -13.70 10.92
CA MET A 95 -4.86 -12.67 10.02
C MET A 95 -6.35 -12.88 9.72
N TYR A 96 -6.75 -14.11 9.37
CA TYR A 96 -8.14 -14.41 9.06
C TYR A 96 -9.07 -14.12 10.24
N ASN A 97 -8.67 -14.51 11.46
CA ASN A 97 -9.45 -14.27 12.67
C ASN A 97 -9.57 -12.78 12.98
N ASP A 98 -8.46 -12.03 12.89
CA ASP A 98 -8.44 -10.59 13.15
C ASP A 98 -9.31 -9.81 12.15
N ILE A 99 -9.19 -10.14 10.86
CA ILE A 99 -10.01 -9.52 9.80
C ILE A 99 -11.48 -9.89 9.99
N SER A 100 -11.78 -11.15 10.33
CA SER A 100 -13.15 -11.60 10.60
C SER A 100 -13.76 -10.87 11.80
N TYR A 101 -12.96 -10.58 12.83
CA TYR A 101 -13.38 -9.77 13.97
C TYR A 101 -13.57 -8.31 13.56
N LEU A 102 -12.62 -7.72 12.83
CA LEU A 102 -12.70 -6.34 12.35
C LEU A 102 -13.96 -6.12 11.50
N ALA A 103 -14.29 -7.04 10.60
CA ALA A 103 -15.49 -6.99 9.77
C ALA A 103 -16.78 -6.94 10.61
N LYS A 104 -16.81 -7.59 11.78
CA LYS A 104 -17.96 -7.59 12.72
C LYS A 104 -18.08 -6.31 13.55
N THR A 105 -17.07 -5.44 13.54
CA THR A 105 -17.15 -4.14 14.23
C THR A 105 -17.99 -3.10 13.47
N ASP A 106 -18.39 -3.43 12.23
CA ASP A 106 -19.15 -2.59 11.31
C ASP A 106 -18.52 -1.20 11.02
N LYS A 107 -17.25 -0.99 11.38
CA LYS A 107 -16.56 0.31 11.20
C LYS A 107 -16.53 0.76 9.74
N ILE A 108 -16.16 -0.14 8.83
CA ILE A 108 -16.11 0.18 7.40
C ILE A 108 -17.51 0.30 6.80
N GLN A 109 -18.46 -0.54 7.23
CA GLN A 109 -19.86 -0.48 6.83
C GLN A 109 -20.47 0.87 7.21
N ASN A 110 -20.28 1.31 8.45
CA ASN A 110 -20.77 2.60 8.95
C ASN A 110 -20.14 3.77 8.20
N LEU A 111 -18.84 3.70 7.87
CA LEU A 111 -18.16 4.71 7.06
C LEU A 111 -18.75 4.78 5.64
N ILE A 112 -18.94 3.64 4.99
CA ILE A 112 -19.54 3.54 3.65
C ILE A 112 -20.96 4.12 3.67
N GLN A 113 -21.79 3.71 4.64
CA GLN A 113 -23.15 4.20 4.80
C GLN A 113 -23.17 5.73 4.97
N LYS A 114 -22.34 6.26 5.87
CA LYS A 114 -22.21 7.70 6.11
C LYS A 114 -21.82 8.48 4.86
N LEU A 115 -20.91 7.95 4.02
CA LEU A 115 -20.54 8.56 2.74
C LEU A 115 -21.71 8.49 1.73
N CYS A 116 -22.35 7.33 1.62
CA CYS A 116 -23.49 7.10 0.73
C CYS A 116 -24.69 8.01 1.03
N GLU A 117 -25.07 8.15 2.31
CA GLU A 117 -26.15 9.03 2.77
C GLU A 117 -25.90 10.51 2.43
N ARG A 118 -24.63 10.89 2.23
CA ARG A 118 -24.23 12.22 1.76
C ARG A 118 -24.11 12.33 0.24
N GLY A 119 -24.53 11.30 -0.49
CA GLY A 119 -24.63 11.28 -1.96
C GLY A 119 -23.32 10.96 -2.69
N PHE A 120 -22.33 10.39 -2.00
CA PHE A 120 -21.07 9.97 -2.60
C PHE A 120 -21.16 8.55 -3.18
N ASN A 121 -20.60 8.37 -4.38
CA ASN A 121 -20.19 7.04 -4.83
C ASN A 121 -18.91 6.67 -4.09
N VAL A 122 -18.82 5.44 -3.60
CA VAL A 122 -17.69 4.97 -2.79
C VAL A 122 -16.87 3.97 -3.59
N TYR A 123 -15.55 4.21 -3.64
CA TYR A 123 -14.57 3.30 -4.24
C TYR A 123 -13.64 2.82 -3.13
N ILE A 124 -13.44 1.50 -3.05
CA ILE A 124 -12.60 0.88 -2.03
C ILE A 124 -11.54 0.05 -2.74
N THR A 125 -10.28 0.29 -2.42
CA THR A 125 -9.14 -0.46 -2.97
C THR A 125 -8.02 -0.55 -1.94
N SER A 126 -7.05 -1.39 -2.22
CA SER A 126 -5.78 -1.45 -1.47
C SER A 126 -4.62 -0.98 -2.35
N ASP A 127 -3.54 -0.51 -1.74
CA ASP A 127 -2.27 -0.21 -2.40
C ASP A 127 -1.40 -1.47 -2.58
N HIS A 128 -1.61 -2.49 -1.75
CA HIS A 128 -1.04 -3.83 -1.90
C HIS A 128 -1.84 -4.88 -1.12
N GLY A 129 -1.55 -6.15 -1.40
CA GLY A 129 -1.93 -7.27 -0.55
C GLY A 129 -0.81 -7.64 0.43
N ASN A 130 -0.81 -8.88 0.90
CA ASN A 130 0.19 -9.39 1.83
C ASN A 130 0.34 -10.91 1.67
N THR A 131 1.45 -11.45 2.14
CA THR A 131 1.69 -12.89 2.14
C THR A 131 2.48 -13.33 3.37
N SER A 132 2.55 -14.64 3.59
CA SER A 132 3.46 -15.21 4.59
C SER A 132 4.83 -15.42 3.99
N SER A 133 5.87 -15.19 4.79
CA SER A 133 7.24 -15.42 4.38
C SER A 133 8.12 -15.93 5.52
N ILE A 134 9.20 -16.60 5.14
CA ILE A 134 10.25 -17.05 6.04
C ILE A 134 11.42 -16.09 5.91
N CYS A 135 11.84 -15.53 7.04
CA CYS A 135 12.92 -14.58 7.11
C CYS A 135 14.28 -15.26 6.79
N ILE A 136 15.06 -14.64 5.92
CA ILE A 136 16.37 -15.17 5.45
C ILE A 136 17.58 -14.52 6.14
N GLY A 137 17.34 -13.63 7.10
CA GLY A 137 18.37 -12.78 7.69
C GLY A 137 18.23 -11.34 7.20
N ASN A 138 19.08 -10.45 7.70
CA ASN A 138 19.18 -9.07 7.21
C ASN A 138 20.56 -8.88 6.57
N PRO A 139 20.64 -8.21 5.41
CA PRO A 139 21.92 -7.84 4.83
C PRO A 139 22.72 -6.97 5.81
N ARG A 140 24.02 -7.23 5.93
CA ARG A 140 24.95 -6.44 6.77
C ARG A 140 25.79 -5.55 5.87
N GLY A 141 25.80 -4.24 6.09
CA GLY A 141 26.65 -3.29 5.35
C GLY A 141 26.04 -1.90 5.13
N ASN A 142 26.86 -0.96 4.66
CA ASN A 142 26.45 0.42 4.34
C ASN A 142 25.72 0.44 2.97
N GLY A 143 24.53 1.06 2.92
CA GLY A 143 23.85 1.37 1.65
C GLY A 143 22.41 0.88 1.49
N VAL A 144 21.80 0.22 2.48
CA VAL A 144 20.34 -0.03 2.47
C VAL A 144 19.66 1.27 2.89
N GLU A 145 19.23 2.07 1.92
CA GLU A 145 18.85 3.47 2.16
C GLU A 145 17.35 3.74 2.16
N VAL A 146 16.50 2.72 2.26
CA VAL A 146 15.08 2.95 2.50
C VAL A 146 14.56 1.98 3.55
N GLU A 147 14.61 2.45 4.80
CA GLU A 147 13.86 1.86 5.90
C GLU A 147 12.37 1.91 5.55
N SER A 148 11.79 0.74 5.31
CA SER A 148 10.36 0.62 5.05
C SER A 148 9.84 -0.62 5.76
N LYS A 149 8.55 -0.60 6.13
CA LYS A 149 7.84 -1.81 6.58
C LYS A 149 7.88 -2.94 5.54
N CYS A 150 8.24 -2.64 4.29
CA CYS A 150 8.52 -3.62 3.25
C CYS A 150 9.76 -4.43 3.63
N LYS A 151 9.54 -5.71 3.96
CA LYS A 151 10.59 -6.67 4.30
C LYS A 151 10.95 -7.58 3.12
N ARG A 152 10.44 -7.30 1.93
CA ARG A 152 10.61 -8.17 0.75
C ARG A 152 11.36 -7.51 -0.41
N ALA A 153 11.77 -6.25 -0.26
CA ALA A 153 12.61 -5.58 -1.24
C ALA A 153 13.68 -4.69 -0.58
N LEU A 154 14.77 -4.49 -1.29
CA LEU A 154 15.84 -3.54 -0.99
C LEU A 154 15.92 -2.51 -2.11
N ILE A 155 16.14 -1.26 -1.70
CA ILE A 155 16.34 -0.13 -2.59
C ILE A 155 17.74 0.41 -2.30
N TYR A 156 18.59 0.38 -3.32
CA TYR A 156 19.97 0.86 -3.25
C TYR A 156 20.14 2.08 -4.12
N ARG A 157 20.71 3.15 -3.56
CA ARG A 157 21.28 4.22 -4.36
C ARG A 157 22.57 3.69 -5.00
N ASP A 158 22.79 3.98 -6.29
CA ASP A 158 23.97 3.50 -7.02
C ASP A 158 25.28 3.78 -6.24
N PHE A 159 26.31 2.94 -6.39
CA PHE A 159 27.60 2.85 -5.66
C PHE A 159 27.73 1.75 -4.58
N ALA A 160 26.66 1.04 -4.20
CA ALA A 160 26.77 -0.14 -3.33
C ALA A 160 27.10 -1.42 -4.12
N ASP A 161 27.88 -2.34 -3.55
CA ASP A 161 28.12 -3.69 -4.11
C ASP A 161 26.86 -4.58 -3.94
N TYR A 162 25.80 -4.20 -4.68
CA TYR A 162 24.51 -4.88 -4.65
C TYR A 162 24.59 -6.28 -5.24
N LYS A 163 25.60 -6.57 -6.09
CA LYS A 163 25.78 -7.89 -6.72
C LYS A 163 26.11 -8.95 -5.69
N LYS A 164 27.02 -8.66 -4.76
CA LYS A 164 27.34 -9.57 -3.66
C LYS A 164 26.11 -9.88 -2.80
N ILE A 165 25.32 -8.86 -2.47
CA ILE A 165 24.09 -9.03 -1.66
C ILE A 165 23.03 -9.80 -2.45
N LYS A 166 22.87 -9.52 -3.74
CA LYS A 166 21.99 -10.26 -4.63
C LYS A 166 22.34 -11.74 -4.67
N GLU A 167 23.61 -12.09 -4.79
CA GLU A 167 24.08 -13.48 -4.79
C GLU A 167 23.95 -14.14 -3.41
N GLU A 168 24.35 -13.46 -2.33
CA GLU A 168 24.30 -13.97 -0.95
C GLU A 168 22.87 -14.33 -0.52
N TYR A 169 21.89 -13.50 -0.89
CA TYR A 169 20.49 -13.66 -0.50
C TYR A 169 19.59 -14.20 -1.62
N ASN A 170 20.16 -14.57 -2.77
CA ASN A 170 19.45 -15.04 -3.97
C ASN A 170 18.28 -14.10 -4.38
N LEU A 171 18.59 -12.81 -4.56
CA LEU A 171 17.58 -11.79 -4.84
C LEU A 171 17.30 -11.62 -6.34
N ILE A 172 16.07 -11.28 -6.65
CA ILE A 172 15.61 -10.94 -7.99
C ILE A 172 15.92 -9.46 -8.23
N GLU A 173 16.68 -9.17 -9.29
CA GLU A 173 16.85 -7.79 -9.74
C GLU A 173 15.64 -7.37 -10.56
N TYR A 174 14.89 -6.42 -10.04
CA TYR A 174 13.70 -5.91 -10.70
C TYR A 174 14.08 -4.74 -11.65
N PRO A 175 13.66 -4.79 -12.93
CA PRO A 175 14.02 -3.75 -13.90
C PRO A 175 13.51 -2.35 -13.57
N GLY A 176 12.52 -2.23 -12.67
CA GLY A 176 12.02 -0.95 -12.20
C GLY A 176 11.45 -0.09 -13.32
N ALA A 177 10.64 -0.67 -14.23
CA ALA A 177 10.17 0.00 -15.45
C ALA A 177 9.64 1.43 -15.21
N TYR A 178 8.82 1.60 -14.17
CA TYR A 178 8.24 2.89 -13.78
C TYR A 178 8.84 3.50 -12.51
N LEU A 179 9.87 2.88 -11.96
CA LEU A 179 10.54 3.33 -10.75
C LEU A 179 11.67 4.33 -11.09
N PRO A 180 12.05 5.20 -10.14
CA PRO A 180 13.19 6.09 -10.32
C PRO A 180 14.48 5.34 -10.71
N LYS A 181 15.24 5.90 -11.65
CA LYS A 181 16.34 5.17 -12.33
C LYS A 181 17.66 5.24 -11.60
N GLU A 182 17.77 6.13 -10.63
CA GLU A 182 18.92 6.33 -9.76
C GLU A 182 19.04 5.27 -8.65
N TYR A 183 18.11 4.31 -8.61
CA TYR A 183 18.13 3.20 -7.66
C TYR A 183 18.17 1.84 -8.35
N LYS A 184 18.70 0.86 -7.60
CA LYS A 184 18.56 -0.57 -7.87
C LYS A 184 17.50 -1.16 -6.95
N TYR A 185 16.68 -2.04 -7.51
CA TYR A 185 15.57 -2.69 -6.83
C TYR A 185 15.83 -4.20 -6.77
N LEU A 186 16.10 -4.70 -5.57
CA LEU A 186 16.28 -6.13 -5.34
C LEU A 186 15.10 -6.67 -4.56
N ILE A 187 14.50 -7.76 -5.02
CA ILE A 187 13.30 -8.34 -4.43
C ILE A 187 13.61 -9.75 -3.93
N CYS A 188 13.16 -10.10 -2.74
CA CYS A 188 13.22 -11.45 -2.24
C CYS A 188 12.41 -12.40 -3.14
N GLU A 189 12.87 -13.64 -3.28
CA GLU A 189 12.07 -14.69 -3.90
C GLU A 189 10.72 -14.89 -3.18
N THR A 190 9.82 -15.59 -3.86
CA THR A 190 8.53 -15.99 -3.30
C THR A 190 8.72 -16.64 -1.93
N SER A 191 7.87 -16.27 -0.98
CA SER A 191 7.91 -16.75 0.42
C SER A 191 9.17 -16.37 1.22
N LYS A 192 10.06 -15.50 0.74
CA LYS A 192 11.24 -15.02 1.49
C LYS A 192 11.14 -13.55 1.88
N SER A 193 11.68 -13.17 3.03
CA SER A 193 11.74 -11.78 3.50
C SER A 193 12.99 -11.53 4.34
N PHE A 194 13.38 -10.28 4.55
CA PHE A 194 14.38 -9.88 5.51
C PHE A 194 13.81 -9.85 6.93
N GLY A 195 14.65 -10.20 7.91
CA GLY A 195 14.27 -10.26 9.32
C GLY A 195 15.07 -11.29 10.11
N VAL A 196 14.55 -11.71 11.26
CA VAL A 196 15.20 -12.73 12.11
C VAL A 196 15.18 -14.07 11.37
N LYS A 197 16.36 -14.60 11.01
CA LYS A 197 16.48 -15.80 10.18
C LYS A 197 15.67 -16.98 10.74
N GLY A 198 14.86 -17.62 9.90
CA GLY A 198 13.99 -18.74 10.25
C GLY A 198 12.63 -18.34 10.83
N GLN A 199 12.42 -17.07 11.18
CA GLN A 199 11.13 -16.59 11.65
C GLN A 199 10.11 -16.55 10.50
N GLN A 200 8.90 -17.05 10.73
CA GLN A 200 7.77 -16.83 9.83
C GLN A 200 7.07 -15.52 10.19
N ILE A 201 6.78 -14.69 9.18
CA ILE A 201 6.07 -13.42 9.34
C ILE A 201 4.98 -13.26 8.27
N MET A 202 4.06 -12.33 8.50
CA MET A 202 3.19 -11.77 7.46
C MET A 202 3.77 -10.44 7.04
N THR A 203 3.87 -10.19 5.73
CA THR A 203 4.46 -8.95 5.22
C THR A 203 4.06 -8.71 3.75
N HIS A 204 4.59 -7.64 3.19
CA HIS A 204 4.43 -7.27 1.79
C HIS A 204 5.76 -6.69 1.26
N GLY A 205 5.76 -6.27 0.00
CA GLY A 205 6.87 -5.57 -0.65
C GLY A 205 7.54 -6.36 -1.76
N GLY A 206 6.98 -7.51 -2.12
CA GLY A 206 7.51 -8.42 -3.12
C GLY A 206 6.81 -8.31 -4.46
N ILE A 207 6.76 -9.46 -5.14
CA ILE A 207 6.15 -9.67 -6.46
C ILE A 207 5.06 -10.74 -6.46
N ASN A 208 4.67 -11.26 -5.28
CA ASN A 208 3.75 -12.39 -5.22
C ASN A 208 2.34 -11.97 -5.64
N ILE A 209 1.59 -12.91 -6.21
CA ILE A 209 0.21 -12.68 -6.67
C ILE A 209 -0.69 -12.17 -5.53
N GLU A 210 -0.54 -12.72 -4.32
CA GLU A 210 -1.32 -12.30 -3.14
C GLU A 210 -0.97 -10.89 -2.65
N GLU A 211 0.18 -10.36 -3.06
CA GLU A 211 0.58 -8.98 -2.79
C GLU A 211 0.14 -8.03 -3.92
N VAL A 212 0.12 -8.53 -5.16
CA VAL A 212 -0.09 -7.70 -6.35
C VAL A 212 -1.57 -7.59 -6.73
N ILE A 213 -2.37 -8.64 -6.56
CA ILE A 213 -3.80 -8.60 -6.87
C ILE A 213 -4.56 -8.04 -5.68
N VAL A 214 -5.20 -6.88 -5.87
CA VAL A 214 -5.95 -6.17 -4.83
C VAL A 214 -7.40 -5.91 -5.27
N PRO A 215 -8.35 -5.83 -4.34
CA PRO A 215 -9.74 -5.57 -4.68
C PRO A 215 -9.92 -4.14 -5.17
N PHE A 216 -10.84 -3.95 -6.11
CA PHE A 216 -11.38 -2.64 -6.46
C PHE A 216 -12.90 -2.73 -6.43
N VAL A 217 -13.49 -2.22 -5.35
CA VAL A 217 -14.95 -2.28 -5.10
C VAL A 217 -15.56 -0.94 -5.40
N THR A 218 -16.66 -0.94 -6.16
CA THR A 218 -17.46 0.25 -6.46
C THR A 218 -18.85 0.11 -5.84
N ILE A 219 -19.26 1.13 -5.10
CA ILE A 219 -20.57 1.22 -4.45
C ILE A 219 -21.23 2.50 -4.97
N ASP A 220 -22.26 2.34 -5.81
CA ASP A 220 -23.08 3.47 -6.26
C ASP A 220 -23.92 3.95 -5.08
N ARG A 221 -24.00 5.27 -4.87
CA ARG A 221 -24.82 5.89 -3.83
C ARG A 221 -26.28 5.42 -3.84
N ARG A 222 -26.82 5.07 -5.00
CA ARG A 222 -28.19 4.56 -5.18
C ARG A 222 -28.36 3.13 -4.69
N SER A 223 -27.28 2.38 -4.53
CA SER A 223 -27.30 1.02 -3.97
C SER A 223 -27.26 1.00 -2.44
N CYS A 224 -27.10 2.16 -1.79
CA CYS A 224 -27.07 2.31 -0.34
C CYS A 224 -28.41 2.82 0.25
N LEU A 225 -29.37 3.19 -0.60
CA LEU A 225 -30.72 3.66 -0.26
C LEU A 225 -31.73 2.55 -0.58
#